data_AF-A0A7C7ZI58-F1
#
_entry.id   AF-A0A7C7ZI58-F1
#
_cell.length_a   1.000
_cell.length_b   1.000
_cell.length_c   1.000
_cell.angle_alpha   90.00
_cell.angle_beta   90.00
_cell.angle_gamma   90.00
#
_symmetry.space_group_name_H-M   'P 1'
#
loop_
_entity.id
_entity.type
_entity.pdbx_description
1 polymer ?
#
loop_
_entity_poly.entity_id
_entity_poly.type
_entity_poly.pdbx_seq_one_letter_code
_entity_poly.pdbx_strand_id
1 'polypeptide(L)'
;MSDKPSILGLLGPVIAAIPPEGQRLFAALGERIAATRYRAWADASEDASMRKVLEACAAREEVIAGRVESLDPNAAAIQEQLQKDHPEVGDQYFALFDGWPLAEQFAMQAEAERAGAGAWRAYADAADAANNEEEAKLLRSCAPLEEENADALDQLIEQLNTRS
;
A
#
# COMPACT_ATOMS: atom_id res chain seq x y z
N MET A 1 -22.50 -6.46 -14.53
CA MET A 1 -21.10 -6.57 -14.06
C MET A 1 -21.04 -5.67 -12.86
N SER A 2 -20.94 -6.20 -11.64
CA SER A 2 -20.73 -5.33 -10.48
C SER A 2 -19.35 -4.71 -10.63
N ASP A 3 -19.26 -3.39 -10.53
CA ASP A 3 -17.98 -2.70 -10.47
C ASP A 3 -17.18 -3.29 -9.30
N LYS A 4 -16.01 -3.84 -9.62
CA LYS A 4 -15.12 -4.41 -8.62
C LYS A 4 -14.72 -3.27 -7.67
N PRO A 5 -14.84 -3.46 -6.34
CA PRO A 5 -14.40 -2.43 -5.41
C PRO A 5 -12.90 -2.21 -5.58
N SER A 6 -12.45 -0.97 -5.47
CA SER A 6 -11.03 -0.62 -5.59
C SER A 6 -10.52 0.04 -4.31
N ILE A 7 -9.28 -0.29 -3.96
CA ILE A 7 -8.60 0.30 -2.80
C ILE A 7 -8.49 1.82 -2.99
N LEU A 8 -8.25 2.28 -4.22
CA LEU A 8 -8.25 3.71 -4.55
C LEU A 8 -9.62 4.37 -4.36
N GLY A 9 -10.71 3.67 -4.69
CA GLY A 9 -12.07 4.17 -4.45
C GLY A 9 -12.38 4.33 -2.96
N LEU A 10 -11.79 3.46 -2.12
CA LEU A 10 -11.89 3.54 -0.66
C LEU A 10 -11.00 4.66 -0.08
N LEU A 11 -9.70 4.65 -0.40
CA LEU A 11 -8.71 5.51 0.25
C LEU A 11 -8.61 6.90 -0.37
N GLY A 12 -8.85 7.03 -1.68
CA GLY A 12 -8.70 8.28 -2.42
C GLY A 12 -9.49 9.46 -1.84
N PRO A 13 -10.80 9.31 -1.53
CA PRO A 13 -11.58 10.38 -0.91
C PRO A 13 -11.07 10.77 0.48
N VAL A 14 -10.57 9.81 1.28
CA VAL A 14 -10.01 10.06 2.60
C VAL A 14 -8.70 10.84 2.47
N ILE A 15 -7.79 10.38 1.60
CA ILE A 15 -6.52 11.07 1.31
C ILE A 15 -6.76 12.50 0.85
N ALA A 16 -7.73 12.72 -0.04
CA ALA A 16 -8.05 14.04 -0.57
C ALA A 16 -8.61 15.00 0.49
N ALA A 17 -9.20 14.49 1.58
CA ALA A 17 -9.71 15.28 2.69
C ALA A 17 -8.60 15.67 3.71
N ILE A 18 -7.45 15.01 3.66
CA ILE A 18 -6.33 15.26 4.56
C ILE A 18 -5.49 16.44 4.04
N PRO A 19 -5.06 17.38 4.91
CA PRO A 19 -4.15 18.44 4.53
C PRO A 19 -2.86 17.91 3.86
N PRO A 20 -2.26 18.62 2.89
CA PRO A 20 -1.10 18.12 2.14
C PRO A 20 0.05 17.59 3.01
N GLU A 21 0.30 18.23 4.15
CA GLU A 21 1.30 17.79 5.12
C GLU A 21 1.04 16.40 5.71
N GLY A 22 -0.23 16.01 5.89
CA GLY A 22 -0.63 14.73 6.46
C GLY A 22 -0.84 13.62 5.43
N GLN A 23 -1.01 13.95 4.15
CA GLN A 23 -1.35 12.97 3.11
C GLN A 23 -0.32 11.84 2.99
N ARG A 24 0.97 12.19 3.06
CA ARG A 24 2.07 11.21 2.94
C ARG A 24 2.18 10.30 4.16
N LEU A 25 1.96 10.84 5.35
CA LEU A 25 1.95 10.05 6.58
C LEU A 25 0.72 9.15 6.66
N PHE A 26 -0.41 9.58 6.09
CA PHE A 26 -1.57 8.72 5.90
C PHE A 26 -1.32 7.62 4.86
N ALA A 27 -0.65 7.93 3.74
CA ALA A 27 -0.25 6.91 2.77
C ALA A 27 0.72 5.88 3.41
N ALA A 28 1.68 6.33 4.23
CA ALA A 28 2.56 5.45 5.00
C ALA A 28 1.78 4.54 5.99
N LEU A 29 0.69 5.04 6.57
CA LEU A 29 -0.22 4.20 7.35
C LEU A 29 -0.92 3.15 6.47
N GLY A 30 -1.29 3.52 5.24
CA GLY A 30 -1.76 2.59 4.21
C GLY A 30 -0.79 1.43 3.99
N GLU A 31 0.51 1.70 3.91
CA GLU A 31 1.52 0.65 3.74
C GLU A 31 1.61 -0.27 4.95
N ARG A 32 1.50 0.25 6.19
CA ARG A 32 1.43 -0.61 7.39
C ARG A 32 0.20 -1.54 7.36
N ILE A 33 -0.93 -1.04 6.84
CA ILE A 33 -2.16 -1.82 6.67
C ILE A 33 -1.97 -2.89 5.57
N ALA A 34 -1.40 -2.51 4.42
CA ALA A 34 -1.07 -3.42 3.32
C ALA A 34 -0.11 -4.52 3.79
N ALA A 35 0.94 -4.18 4.55
CA ALA A 35 1.87 -5.15 5.14
C ALA A 35 1.14 -6.19 6.01
N THR A 36 0.19 -5.73 6.82
CA THR A 36 -0.63 -6.61 7.67
C THR A 36 -1.51 -7.52 6.81
N ARG A 37 -2.05 -7.01 5.70
CA ARG A 37 -2.84 -7.83 4.76
C ARG A 37 -2.00 -8.90 4.07
N TYR A 38 -0.80 -8.55 3.59
CA TYR A 38 0.14 -9.51 3.01
C TYR A 38 0.50 -10.64 3.98
N ARG A 39 0.77 -10.31 5.25
CA ARG A 39 1.01 -11.32 6.29
C ARG A 39 -0.20 -12.23 6.51
N ALA A 40 -1.40 -11.68 6.54
CA ALA A 40 -2.61 -12.48 6.69
C ALA A 40 -2.81 -13.47 5.52
N TRP A 41 -2.49 -13.07 4.28
CA TRP A 41 -2.48 -14.00 3.15
C TRP A 41 -1.36 -15.04 3.26
N ALA A 42 -0.17 -14.64 3.72
CA ALA A 42 0.97 -15.54 3.89
C ALA A 42 0.66 -16.64 4.94
N ASP A 43 0.11 -16.25 6.08
CA ASP A 43 -0.28 -17.14 7.18
C ASP A 43 -1.38 -18.13 6.77
N ALA A 44 -2.32 -17.68 5.91
CA ALA A 44 -3.39 -18.52 5.39
C ALA A 44 -2.96 -19.45 4.24
N SER A 45 -1.79 -19.21 3.62
CA SER A 45 -1.33 -19.98 2.47
C SER A 45 -0.67 -21.29 2.89
N GLU A 46 -1.10 -22.41 2.31
CA GLU A 46 -0.43 -23.70 2.46
C GLU A 46 0.80 -23.84 1.53
N ASP A 47 0.90 -23.02 0.49
CA ASP A 47 2.01 -23.04 -0.46
C ASP A 47 3.20 -22.22 0.08
N ALA A 48 4.30 -22.90 0.40
CA ALA A 48 5.50 -22.29 0.96
C ALA A 48 6.15 -21.26 0.01
N SER A 49 6.02 -21.43 -1.30
CA SER A 49 6.56 -20.48 -2.28
C SER A 49 5.73 -19.19 -2.32
N MET A 50 4.40 -19.32 -2.31
CA MET A 50 3.49 -18.18 -2.22
C MET A 50 3.67 -17.42 -0.90
N ARG A 51 3.76 -18.14 0.23
CA ARG A 51 4.01 -17.55 1.54
C ARG A 51 5.25 -16.66 1.54
N LYS A 52 6.37 -17.17 1.00
CA LYS A 52 7.62 -16.42 0.92
C LYS A 52 7.49 -15.14 0.07
N VAL A 53 6.74 -15.20 -1.03
CA VAL A 53 6.50 -14.03 -1.87
C VAL A 53 5.69 -12.98 -1.11
N LEU A 54 4.61 -13.38 -0.44
CA LEU A 54 3.75 -12.49 0.34
C LEU A 54 4.49 -11.88 1.54
N GLU A 55 5.32 -12.65 2.24
CA GLU A 55 6.20 -12.15 3.31
C GLU A 55 7.20 -11.11 2.77
N ALA A 56 7.74 -11.31 1.57
CA ALA A 56 8.61 -10.34 0.92
C ALA A 56 7.84 -9.06 0.57
N CYS A 57 6.60 -9.15 0.08
CA CYS A 57 5.77 -7.97 -0.16
C CYS A 57 5.50 -7.20 1.13
N ALA A 58 5.09 -7.90 2.20
CA ALA A 58 4.92 -7.28 3.51
C ALA A 58 6.19 -6.55 3.98
N ALA A 59 7.37 -7.14 3.77
CA ALA A 59 8.62 -6.48 4.16
C ALA A 59 8.91 -5.20 3.36
N ARG A 60 8.56 -5.16 2.06
CA ARG A 60 8.71 -3.95 1.24
C ARG A 60 7.80 -2.83 1.73
N GLU A 61 6.56 -3.14 2.07
CA GLU A 61 5.63 -2.16 2.64
C GLU A 61 6.17 -1.52 3.92
N GLU A 62 6.72 -2.33 4.83
CA GLU A 62 7.29 -1.81 6.08
C GLU A 62 8.51 -0.91 5.84
N VAL A 63 9.26 -1.17 4.75
CA VAL A 63 10.37 -0.32 4.31
C VAL A 63 9.85 1.01 3.74
N ILE A 64 8.79 1.00 2.94
CA ILE A 64 8.17 2.22 2.40
C ILE A 64 7.66 3.08 3.55
N ALA A 65 6.84 2.50 4.44
CA ALA A 65 6.30 3.20 5.60
C ALA A 65 7.42 3.83 6.44
N GLY A 66 8.45 3.05 6.78
CA GLY A 66 9.58 3.52 7.59
C GLY A 66 10.38 4.64 6.92
N ARG A 67 10.52 4.63 5.58
CA ARG A 67 11.16 5.73 4.85
C ARG A 67 10.36 7.01 4.99
N VAL A 68 9.06 6.96 4.72
CA VAL A 68 8.20 8.15 4.74
C VAL A 68 8.08 8.71 6.16
N GLU A 69 7.90 7.85 7.16
CA GLU A 69 7.88 8.23 8.58
C GLU A 69 9.18 8.91 9.02
N SER A 70 10.34 8.51 8.46
CA SER A 70 11.62 9.12 8.81
C SER A 70 11.79 10.59 8.38
N LEU A 71 10.90 11.07 7.50
CA LEU A 71 10.89 12.47 7.05
C LEU A 71 10.33 13.42 8.12
N ASP A 72 9.51 12.94 9.06
CA ASP A 72 8.88 13.76 10.09
C ASP A 72 9.17 13.21 11.51
N PRO A 73 9.83 13.99 12.39
CA PRO A 73 10.12 13.54 13.76
C PRO A 73 8.85 13.29 14.60
N ASN A 74 7.70 13.82 14.20
CA ASN A 74 6.41 13.64 14.84
C ASN A 74 5.51 12.63 14.11
N ALA A 75 6.04 11.88 13.13
CA ALA A 75 5.27 10.94 12.30
C ALA A 75 4.33 10.06 13.13
N ALA A 76 4.84 9.45 14.21
CA ALA A 76 4.04 8.58 15.07
C ALA A 76 2.83 9.29 15.71
N ALA A 77 3.01 10.52 16.20
CA ALA A 77 1.93 11.30 16.81
C ALA A 77 0.89 11.74 15.77
N ILE A 78 1.35 12.13 14.57
CA ILE A 78 0.47 12.51 13.47
C ILE A 78 -0.33 11.29 12.99
N GLN A 79 0.32 10.14 12.79
CA GLN A 79 -0.37 8.90 12.40
C GLN A 79 -1.35 8.41 13.47
N GLU A 80 -1.01 8.52 14.75
CA GLU A 80 -1.95 8.21 15.84
C GLU A 80 -3.20 9.10 15.75
N GLN A 81 -3.04 10.39 15.45
CA GLN A 81 -4.17 11.29 15.27
C GLN A 81 -4.98 10.95 14.02
N LEU A 82 -4.32 10.70 12.88
CA LEU A 82 -4.97 10.29 11.64
C LEU A 82 -5.78 8.99 11.80
N GLN A 83 -5.29 8.02 12.57
CA GLN A 83 -6.03 6.80 12.90
C GLN A 83 -7.26 7.08 13.77
N LYS A 84 -7.19 8.04 14.70
CA LYS A 84 -8.34 8.45 15.53
C LYS A 84 -9.40 9.19 14.71
N ASP A 85 -8.96 9.94 13.71
CA ASP A 85 -9.84 10.72 12.83
C ASP A 85 -10.49 9.84 11.75
N HIS A 86 -9.84 8.72 11.40
CA HIS A 86 -10.28 7.78 10.36
C HIS A 86 -10.22 6.30 10.85
N PRO A 87 -10.88 5.96 11.98
CA PRO A 87 -10.78 4.63 12.58
C PRO A 87 -11.33 3.52 11.68
N GLU A 88 -12.21 3.85 10.75
CA GLU A 88 -12.85 2.93 9.83
C GLU A 88 -11.92 2.39 8.73
N VAL A 89 -10.83 3.07 8.42
CA VAL A 89 -10.04 2.81 7.21
C VAL A 89 -9.42 1.41 7.22
N GLY A 90 -8.86 0.97 8.35
CA GLY A 90 -8.27 -0.36 8.47
C GLY A 90 -9.31 -1.46 8.29
N ASP A 91 -10.42 -1.37 9.01
CA ASP A 91 -11.49 -2.38 8.95
C ASP A 91 -12.13 -2.44 7.55
N GLN A 92 -12.38 -1.28 6.93
CA GLN A 92 -12.92 -1.20 5.57
C GLN A 92 -11.94 -1.73 4.53
N TYR A 93 -10.64 -1.52 4.71
CA TYR A 93 -9.61 -2.06 3.84
C TYR A 93 -9.62 -3.59 3.85
N PHE A 94 -9.70 -4.22 5.02
CA PHE A 94 -9.79 -5.68 5.12
C PHE A 94 -11.11 -6.21 4.54
N ALA A 95 -12.23 -5.57 4.88
CA ALA A 95 -13.56 -5.96 4.40
C ALA A 95 -13.70 -5.84 2.88
N LEU A 96 -12.89 -5.00 2.22
CA LEU A 96 -12.88 -4.84 0.77
C LEU A 96 -12.63 -6.16 0.02
N PHE A 97 -11.80 -7.03 0.61
CA PHE A 97 -11.40 -8.29 0.02
C PHE A 97 -12.37 -9.44 0.29
N ASP A 98 -13.31 -9.26 1.23
CA ASP A 98 -14.19 -10.33 1.67
C ASP A 98 -15.10 -10.82 0.54
N GLY A 99 -15.21 -12.15 0.44
CA GLY A 99 -16.04 -12.80 -0.58
C GLY A 99 -15.43 -12.84 -1.99
N TRP A 100 -14.28 -12.21 -2.22
CA TRP A 100 -13.58 -12.29 -3.51
C TRP A 100 -12.64 -13.49 -3.60
N PRO A 101 -12.53 -14.17 -4.75
CA PRO A 101 -11.50 -15.18 -4.98
C PRO A 101 -10.10 -14.62 -4.77
N LEU A 102 -9.15 -15.45 -4.32
CA LEU A 102 -7.79 -15.00 -3.98
C LEU A 102 -7.07 -14.31 -5.15
N ALA A 103 -7.22 -14.83 -6.38
CA ALA A 103 -6.66 -14.19 -7.57
C ALA A 103 -7.24 -12.79 -7.81
N GLU A 104 -8.54 -12.60 -7.53
CA GLU A 104 -9.18 -11.28 -7.63
C GLU A 104 -8.72 -10.34 -6.52
N GLN A 105 -8.50 -10.85 -5.30
CA GLN A 105 -7.91 -10.08 -4.20
C GLN A 105 -6.52 -9.57 -4.56
N PHE A 106 -5.65 -10.45 -5.08
CA PHE A 106 -4.31 -10.07 -5.55
C PHE A 106 -4.37 -9.06 -6.69
N ALA A 107 -5.32 -9.18 -7.62
CA ALA A 107 -5.47 -8.20 -8.69
C ALA A 107 -5.87 -6.81 -8.16
N MET A 108 -6.75 -6.74 -7.15
CA MET A 108 -7.10 -5.45 -6.51
C MET A 108 -5.89 -4.82 -5.82
N GLN A 109 -5.12 -5.64 -5.09
CA GLN A 109 -3.92 -5.16 -4.42
C GLN A 109 -2.90 -4.68 -5.45
N ALA A 110 -2.60 -5.46 -6.50
CA ALA A 110 -1.62 -5.09 -7.52
C ALA A 110 -1.99 -3.79 -8.24
N GLU A 111 -3.28 -3.52 -8.47
CA GLU A 111 -3.73 -2.23 -9.00
C GLU A 111 -3.41 -1.08 -8.02
N ALA A 112 -3.65 -1.29 -6.72
CA ALA A 112 -3.34 -0.32 -5.69
C ALA A 112 -1.85 -0.05 -5.55
N GLU A 113 -1.00 -1.08 -5.60
CA GLU A 113 0.47 -0.94 -5.58
C GLU A 113 0.95 -0.05 -6.74
N ARG A 114 0.46 -0.30 -7.97
CA ARG A 114 0.82 0.53 -9.13
C ARG A 114 0.38 1.98 -8.95
N ALA A 115 -0.75 2.21 -8.31
CA ALA A 115 -1.21 3.55 -8.00
C ALA A 115 -0.42 4.20 -6.85
N GLY A 116 -0.01 3.43 -5.84
CA GLY A 116 0.93 3.83 -4.79
C GLY A 116 2.26 4.29 -5.38
N ALA A 117 2.82 3.51 -6.31
CA ALA A 117 4.01 3.90 -7.07
C ALA A 117 3.84 5.23 -7.81
N GLY A 118 2.67 5.46 -8.41
CA GLY A 118 2.30 6.74 -9.04
C GLY A 118 2.23 7.89 -8.03
N ALA A 119 1.60 7.66 -6.88
CA ALA A 119 1.48 8.64 -5.81
C ALA A 119 2.86 9.02 -5.23
N TRP A 120 3.74 8.06 -4.97
CA TRP A 120 5.09 8.33 -4.48
C TRP A 120 5.92 9.17 -5.44
N ARG A 121 5.78 8.95 -6.75
CA ARG A 121 6.39 9.81 -7.78
C ARG A 121 5.82 11.22 -7.75
N ALA A 122 4.50 11.38 -7.62
CA ALA A 122 3.87 12.69 -7.55
C ALA A 122 4.32 13.47 -6.30
N TYR A 123 4.42 12.80 -5.14
CA TYR A 123 4.96 13.41 -3.93
C TYR A 123 6.44 13.80 -4.09
N ALA A 124 7.24 12.97 -4.75
CA ALA A 124 8.63 13.28 -5.05
C ALA A 124 8.75 14.51 -5.96
N ASP A 125 7.96 14.58 -7.03
CA ASP A 125 7.96 15.72 -7.96
C ASP A 125 7.53 17.03 -7.26
N ALA A 126 6.59 16.95 -6.31
CA ALA A 126 6.20 18.10 -5.48
C ALA A 126 7.33 18.56 -4.53
N ALA A 127 8.07 17.62 -3.93
CA ALA A 127 9.23 17.92 -3.09
C ALA A 127 10.39 18.53 -3.92
N ASP A 128 10.64 18.00 -5.12
CA ASP A 128 11.62 18.55 -6.07
C ASP A 128 11.24 20.00 -6.45
N ALA A 129 9.97 20.26 -6.75
CA ALA A 129 9.48 21.61 -7.05
C ALA A 129 9.62 22.60 -5.86
N ALA A 130 9.64 22.08 -4.63
CA ALA A 130 9.91 22.84 -3.41
C ALA A 130 11.42 22.97 -3.10
N ASN A 131 12.31 22.48 -3.96
CA ASN A 131 13.77 22.41 -3.77
C ASN A 131 14.18 21.58 -2.54
N ASN A 132 13.45 20.49 -2.26
CA ASN A 132 13.78 19.54 -1.21
C ASN A 132 14.25 18.21 -1.81
N GLU A 133 15.48 18.21 -2.34
CA GLU A 133 16.05 17.09 -3.12
C GLU A 133 16.17 15.79 -2.32
N GLU A 134 16.53 15.86 -1.03
CA GLU A 134 16.68 14.67 -0.19
C GLU A 134 15.33 13.98 0.05
N GLU A 135 14.29 14.76 0.33
CA GLU A 135 12.93 14.26 0.47
C GLU A 135 12.41 13.67 -0.84
N ALA A 136 12.61 14.37 -1.95
CA ALA A 136 12.20 13.89 -3.28
C ALA A 136 12.87 12.56 -3.64
N LYS A 137 14.18 12.44 -3.41
CA LYS A 137 14.93 11.21 -3.63
C LYS A 137 14.42 10.05 -2.78
N LEU A 138 14.13 10.30 -1.51
CA LEU A 138 13.60 9.29 -0.61
C LEU A 138 12.21 8.81 -1.07
N LEU A 139 11.28 9.73 -1.37
CA LEU A 139 9.94 9.38 -1.85
C LEU A 139 10.00 8.63 -3.19
N ARG A 140 10.85 9.08 -4.13
CA ARG A 140 11.03 8.42 -5.43
C ARG A 140 11.56 7.00 -5.27
N SER A 141 12.30 6.70 -4.20
CA SER A 141 12.79 5.36 -3.91
C SER A 141 11.72 4.37 -3.45
N CYS A 142 10.52 4.84 -3.08
CA CYS A 142 9.40 3.99 -2.69
C CYS A 142 8.71 3.34 -3.90
N ALA A 143 8.56 4.08 -5.01
CA ALA A 143 7.82 3.61 -6.17
C ALA A 143 8.31 2.27 -6.78
N PRO A 144 9.62 1.97 -6.88
CA PRO A 144 10.06 0.66 -7.36
C PRO A 144 9.69 -0.50 -6.44
N LEU A 145 9.51 -0.27 -5.14
CA LEU A 145 9.15 -1.32 -4.18
C LEU A 145 7.69 -1.74 -4.36
N GLU A 146 6.80 -0.77 -4.55
CA GLU A 146 5.39 -0.98 -4.93
C GLU A 146 5.28 -1.74 -6.25
N GLU A 147 6.06 -1.34 -7.26
CA GLU A 147 6.05 -2.03 -8.56
C GLU A 147 6.52 -3.47 -8.43
N GLU A 148 7.52 -3.73 -7.58
CA GLU A 148 7.97 -5.10 -7.29
C GLU A 148 6.88 -5.93 -6.58
N ASN A 149 6.07 -5.31 -5.72
CA ASN A 149 4.92 -5.96 -5.10
C ASN A 149 3.81 -6.27 -6.14
N ALA A 150 3.49 -5.32 -7.01
CA ALA A 150 2.54 -5.52 -8.10
C ALA A 150 2.96 -6.67 -9.03
N ASP A 151 4.21 -6.68 -9.46
CA ASP A 151 4.76 -7.73 -10.33
C ASP A 151 4.76 -9.10 -9.64
N ALA A 152 5.05 -9.13 -8.33
CA ALA A 152 4.99 -10.35 -7.55
C ALA A 152 3.56 -10.91 -7.45
N LEU A 153 2.57 -10.04 -7.26
CA LEU A 153 1.16 -10.42 -7.23
C LEU A 153 0.67 -10.94 -8.59
N ASP A 154 1.06 -10.30 -9.70
CA ASP A 154 0.75 -10.79 -11.05
C ASP A 154 1.24 -12.24 -11.25
N GLN A 155 2.48 -12.52 -10.83
CA GLN A 155 3.04 -13.88 -10.91
C GLN A 155 2.25 -14.89 -10.07
N LEU A 156 1.76 -14.49 -8.88
CA LEU A 156 0.91 -15.35 -8.05
C LEU A 156 -0.45 -15.59 -8.70
N ILE A 157 -1.03 -14.58 -9.35
CA ILE A 157 -2.29 -14.70 -10.10
C ILE A 157 -2.13 -15.70 -11.24
N GLU A 158 -1.06 -15.62 -12.02
CA GLU A 158 -0.76 -16.60 -13.08
C GLU A 158 -0.64 -18.03 -12.54
N GLN A 159 0.03 -18.20 -11.39
CA GLN A 159 0.15 -19.50 -10.73
C GLN A 159 -1.21 -20.04 -10.23
N LEU A 160 -2.08 -19.18 -9.70
CA LEU A 160 -3.42 -19.58 -9.27
C LEU A 160 -4.29 -20.00 -10.46
N ASN A 161 -4.25 -19.23 -11.55
CA ASN A 161 -5.05 -19.49 -12.75
C ASN A 161 -4.60 -20.74 -13.52
N THR A 162 -3.32 -21.10 -13.45
CA THR A 162 -2.78 -22.31 -14.11
C THR A 162 -3.00 -23.60 -13.31
N ARG A 163 -3.31 -23.49 -12.01
CA ARG A 163 -3.62 -24.62 -11.12
C ARG A 163 -5.12 -24.90 -11.00
N SER A 164 -5.97 -24.04 -11.57
CA SER A 164 -7.43 -24.13 -11.61
C SER A 164 -7.92 -25.00 -12.77
#